data_AF-A0A835XZH1-F1
#
_entry.id   AF-A0A835XZH1-F1
#
_cell.length_a   1.000
_cell.length_b   1.000
_cell.length_c   1.000
_cell.angle_alpha   90.00
_cell.angle_beta   90.00
_cell.angle_gamma   90.00
#
_symmetry.space_group_name_H-M   'P 1'
#
loop_
_entity.id
_entity.type
_entity.pdbx_description
1 polymer ?
#
loop_
_entity_poly.entity_id
_entity_poly.type
_entity_poly.pdbx_seq_one_letter_code
_entity_poly.pdbx_strand_id
1 'polypeptide(L)'
;MEAAGITTVAMSTQWDFIQAEEGPLKLDYLSWLVESACTNTQLKVAFIVDLVRAPAWLFGKFPDAKAMDSHGRSYQLLSWFHDDANAVAMEVLRDVTTHLVNSHSRCVTAVQPVFNNEYEAKYTQEHDCYQDYSPPALTSFRGWLQAKRPRLEELNLRWGTSFKDWAEVAPGVLEAGSMMGVDLAPRYWDFLRFREIHGAEVFNRACAAVQMSGAKCFHHIPEFFTVLGAVYGATMFKHIAASPHTDFLVMDSNFRTAYGTVMNPSKLRLVISAAVAYGKPVHFEVAYGQTATEELLEAGFRAALLAGAQGLGVASWLGRLPMNATVRNAMQVPPQAVPCRARELVGVFVHLDSCSAWHGLQWGWARKDPLHDFIQDLADTLTSSCQTDIALYLELDRFAAALPSFDRVVFVEPVVLAGKQELETYTLVKSAIRAMPHDLLYLPANNTGIQMTVFADL
;
A
#
# COMPACT_ATOMS: atom_id res chain seq x y z
N MET A 1 -0.03 7.50 -27.06
CA MET A 1 1.03 7.07 -26.11
C MET A 1 2.41 7.46 -26.61
N GLU A 2 2.84 7.02 -27.80
CA GLU A 2 4.16 7.38 -28.36
C GLU A 2 4.35 8.91 -28.52
N ALA A 3 3.33 9.63 -28.97
CA ALA A 3 3.36 11.10 -29.03
C ALA A 3 3.57 11.76 -27.65
N ALA A 4 3.13 11.11 -26.56
CA ALA A 4 3.40 11.54 -25.19
C ALA A 4 4.75 11.03 -24.65
N GLY A 5 5.47 10.18 -25.39
CA GLY A 5 6.76 9.62 -24.97
C GLY A 5 6.64 8.44 -23.99
N ILE A 6 5.44 7.86 -23.86
CA ILE A 6 5.21 6.67 -23.02
C ILE A 6 5.94 5.46 -23.61
N THR A 7 6.65 4.71 -22.78
CA THR A 7 7.43 3.52 -23.16
C THR A 7 6.83 2.21 -22.67
N THR A 8 5.96 2.27 -21.66
CA THR A 8 5.34 1.09 -21.04
C THR A 8 3.86 1.36 -20.82
N VAL A 9 3.03 0.35 -21.07
CA VAL A 9 1.59 0.37 -20.75
C VAL A 9 1.29 -0.74 -19.74
N ALA A 10 0.58 -0.37 -18.67
CA ALA A 10 0.00 -1.34 -17.75
C ALA A 10 -1.41 -1.72 -18.22
N MET A 11 -1.71 -3.01 -18.27
CA MET A 11 -3.02 -3.54 -18.65
C MET A 11 -3.52 -4.52 -17.59
N SER A 12 -4.83 -4.57 -17.35
CA SER A 12 -5.42 -5.48 -16.38
C SER A 12 -6.30 -6.54 -17.04
N THR A 13 -6.31 -7.74 -16.48
CA THR A 13 -7.31 -8.78 -16.77
C THR A 13 -7.88 -9.34 -15.49
N GLN A 14 -9.18 -9.64 -15.51
CA GLN A 14 -9.85 -10.33 -14.41
C GLN A 14 -9.84 -11.84 -14.65
N TRP A 15 -9.79 -12.61 -13.57
CA TRP A 15 -9.80 -14.07 -13.65
C TRP A 15 -11.11 -14.58 -14.27
N ASP A 16 -12.26 -14.07 -13.83
CA ASP A 16 -13.56 -14.44 -14.39
C ASP A 16 -13.68 -14.23 -15.92
N PHE A 17 -12.98 -13.24 -16.46
CA PHE A 17 -12.92 -12.96 -17.90
C PHE A 17 -12.16 -14.05 -18.68
N ILE A 18 -11.00 -14.49 -18.16
CA ILE A 18 -10.16 -15.49 -18.83
C ILE A 18 -10.58 -16.94 -18.54
N GLN A 19 -11.44 -17.16 -17.53
CA GLN A 19 -11.88 -18.49 -17.13
C GLN A 19 -13.32 -18.51 -16.62
N ALA A 20 -14.26 -18.04 -17.43
CA ALA A 20 -15.68 -17.96 -17.07
C ALA A 20 -16.31 -19.30 -16.65
N GLU A 21 -15.82 -20.42 -17.17
CA GLU A 21 -16.24 -21.81 -16.85
C GLU A 21 -15.03 -22.63 -16.36
N GLU A 22 -15.26 -23.65 -15.53
CA GLU A 22 -14.19 -24.54 -15.07
C GLU A 22 -13.59 -25.30 -16.27
N GLY A 23 -12.30 -25.08 -16.54
CA GLY A 23 -11.65 -25.60 -17.73
C GLY A 23 -10.43 -24.79 -18.15
N PRO A 24 -9.96 -24.92 -19.41
CA PRO A 24 -8.77 -24.20 -19.88
C PRO A 24 -8.93 -22.67 -19.86
N LEU A 25 -7.84 -21.97 -19.60
CA LEU A 25 -7.77 -20.51 -19.67
C LEU A 25 -7.90 -20.02 -21.13
N LYS A 26 -8.66 -18.95 -21.33
CA LYS A 26 -8.83 -18.26 -22.62
C LYS A 26 -7.84 -17.10 -22.71
N LEU A 27 -6.62 -17.38 -23.16
CA LEU A 27 -5.51 -16.43 -23.14
C LEU A 27 -5.27 -15.68 -24.47
N ASP A 28 -6.01 -16.03 -25.53
CA ASP A 28 -5.85 -15.44 -26.87
C ASP A 28 -6.01 -13.92 -26.86
N TYR A 29 -6.97 -13.41 -26.08
CA TYR A 29 -7.17 -11.97 -25.94
C TYR A 29 -6.00 -11.26 -25.27
N LEU A 30 -5.37 -11.90 -24.26
CA LEU A 30 -4.18 -11.35 -23.63
C LEU A 30 -3.02 -11.31 -24.63
N SER A 31 -2.81 -12.38 -25.40
CA SER A 31 -1.80 -12.39 -26.46
C SER A 31 -2.05 -11.27 -27.48
N TRP A 32 -3.30 -11.10 -27.93
CA TRP A 32 -3.66 -10.05 -28.87
C TRP A 32 -3.40 -8.66 -28.31
N LEU A 33 -3.69 -8.40 -27.03
CA LEU A 33 -3.38 -7.14 -26.37
C LEU A 33 -1.87 -6.86 -26.35
N VAL A 34 -1.07 -7.86 -26.00
CA VAL A 34 0.39 -7.74 -25.99
C VAL A 34 0.94 -7.45 -27.37
N GLU A 35 0.52 -8.22 -28.37
CA GLU A 35 0.96 -8.04 -29.75
C GLU A 35 0.53 -6.67 -30.29
N SER A 36 -0.69 -6.23 -29.96
CA SER A 36 -1.20 -4.92 -30.39
C SER A 36 -0.38 -3.77 -29.80
N ALA A 37 0.09 -3.89 -28.56
CA ALA A 37 0.97 -2.91 -27.95
C ALA A 37 2.40 -3.03 -28.50
N CYS A 38 2.99 -4.22 -28.52
CA CYS A 38 4.42 -4.38 -28.83
C CYS A 38 4.79 -4.43 -30.29
N THR A 39 3.97 -5.09 -31.10
CA THR A 39 4.31 -5.34 -32.51
C THR A 39 4.00 -4.11 -33.33
N ASN A 40 2.90 -3.44 -33.01
CA ASN A 40 2.44 -2.26 -33.74
C ASN A 40 3.05 -0.95 -33.22
N THR A 41 3.70 -0.96 -32.05
CA THR A 41 4.29 0.23 -31.42
C THR A 41 5.63 -0.12 -30.75
N GLN A 42 6.30 0.83 -30.09
CA GLN A 42 7.49 0.55 -29.28
C GLN A 42 7.20 0.29 -27.78
N LEU A 43 5.92 0.20 -27.40
CA LEU A 43 5.50 0.02 -26.01
C LEU A 43 5.85 -1.37 -25.49
N LYS A 44 6.32 -1.40 -24.24
CA LYS A 44 6.37 -2.62 -23.42
C LYS A 44 5.11 -2.77 -22.58
N VAL A 45 4.84 -3.99 -22.13
CA VAL A 45 3.60 -4.30 -21.41
C VAL A 45 3.91 -4.79 -19.99
N ALA A 46 3.28 -4.17 -19.00
CA ALA A 46 3.12 -4.73 -17.67
C ALA A 46 1.68 -5.23 -17.50
N PHE A 47 1.49 -6.39 -16.90
CA PHE A 47 0.15 -6.92 -16.63
C PHE A 47 -0.23 -6.85 -15.18
N ILE A 48 -1.51 -6.62 -14.93
CA ILE A 48 -2.19 -6.75 -13.67
C ILE A 48 -3.14 -7.94 -13.82
N VAL A 49 -2.93 -9.00 -13.03
CA VAL A 49 -3.79 -10.18 -13.04
C VAL A 49 -4.66 -10.14 -11.79
N ASP A 50 -5.94 -9.83 -11.97
CA ASP A 50 -6.92 -9.68 -10.89
C ASP A 50 -7.56 -11.02 -10.56
N LEU A 51 -7.06 -11.61 -9.47
CA LEU A 51 -7.46 -12.91 -8.94
C LEU A 51 -8.63 -12.81 -7.95
N VAL A 52 -8.96 -11.63 -7.44
CA VAL A 52 -10.06 -11.49 -6.48
C VAL A 52 -11.41 -11.51 -7.17
N ARG A 53 -11.46 -11.07 -8.43
CA ARG A 53 -12.58 -11.23 -9.35
C ARG A 53 -12.62 -12.66 -9.90
N ALA A 54 -12.89 -13.62 -9.01
CA ALA A 54 -12.96 -15.03 -9.32
C ALA A 54 -14.25 -15.41 -10.07
N PRO A 55 -14.21 -16.45 -10.94
CA PRO A 55 -15.37 -16.88 -11.71
C PRO A 55 -16.44 -17.57 -10.86
N ALA A 56 -17.69 -17.54 -11.35
CA ALA A 56 -18.84 -18.09 -10.64
C ALA A 56 -18.72 -19.58 -10.31
N TRP A 57 -18.06 -20.37 -11.17
CA TRP A 57 -17.85 -21.81 -10.92
C TRP A 57 -16.98 -22.05 -9.70
N LEU A 58 -16.02 -21.17 -9.38
CA LEU A 58 -15.19 -21.28 -8.19
C LEU A 58 -16.05 -21.20 -6.93
N PHE A 59 -17.00 -20.27 -6.90
CA PHE A 59 -17.94 -20.13 -5.79
C PHE A 59 -19.03 -21.23 -5.77
N GLY A 60 -19.29 -21.88 -6.90
CA GLY A 60 -20.09 -23.10 -6.93
C GLY A 60 -19.38 -24.29 -6.28
N LYS A 61 -18.05 -24.37 -6.46
CA LYS A 61 -17.17 -25.39 -5.89
C LYS A 61 -16.83 -25.14 -4.42
N PHE A 62 -16.59 -23.88 -4.06
CA PHE A 62 -16.24 -23.41 -2.72
C PHE A 62 -17.20 -22.28 -2.28
N PRO A 63 -18.41 -22.59 -1.80
CA PRO A 63 -19.43 -21.58 -1.48
C PRO A 63 -19.02 -20.59 -0.37
N ASP A 64 -18.15 -21.01 0.54
CA ASP A 64 -17.61 -20.22 1.66
C ASP A 64 -16.34 -19.43 1.30
N ALA A 65 -15.85 -19.53 0.05
CA ALA A 65 -14.72 -18.75 -0.45
C ALA A 65 -15.07 -17.28 -0.75
N LYS A 66 -16.30 -16.84 -0.52
CA LYS A 66 -16.71 -15.44 -0.70
C LYS A 66 -16.30 -14.62 0.51
N ALA A 67 -15.59 -13.52 0.25
CA ALA A 67 -15.31 -12.55 1.28
C ALA A 67 -16.60 -11.92 1.83
N MET A 68 -16.58 -11.61 3.13
CA MET A 68 -17.67 -10.95 3.84
C MET A 68 -17.13 -9.76 4.62
N ASP A 69 -17.89 -8.67 4.71
CA ASP A 69 -17.50 -7.57 5.59
C ASP A 69 -17.93 -7.80 7.06
N SER A 70 -17.57 -6.84 7.92
CA SER A 70 -17.92 -6.83 9.34
C SER A 70 -19.42 -6.86 9.63
N HIS A 71 -20.27 -6.53 8.65
CA HIS A 71 -21.73 -6.55 8.77
C HIS A 71 -22.35 -7.84 8.18
N GLY A 72 -21.52 -8.79 7.76
CA GLY A 72 -21.93 -10.05 7.16
C GLY A 72 -22.43 -9.93 5.71
N ARG A 73 -22.19 -8.80 5.03
CA ARG A 73 -22.50 -8.67 3.60
C ARG A 73 -21.47 -9.47 2.81
N SER A 74 -21.97 -10.41 1.99
CA SER A 74 -21.14 -11.23 1.12
C SER A 74 -20.90 -10.54 -0.22
N TYR A 75 -19.64 -10.56 -0.67
CA TYR A 75 -19.22 -10.02 -1.95
C TYR A 75 -18.92 -11.15 -2.94
N GLN A 76 -19.08 -10.90 -4.24
CA GLN A 76 -18.59 -11.80 -5.30
C GLN A 76 -17.10 -11.57 -5.52
N LEU A 77 -16.34 -11.72 -4.43
CA LEU A 77 -14.91 -11.49 -4.33
C LEU A 77 -14.31 -12.64 -3.53
N LEU A 78 -13.18 -13.17 -4.02
CA LEU A 78 -12.48 -14.26 -3.37
C LEU A 78 -11.92 -13.84 -2.00
N SER A 79 -12.20 -14.61 -0.97
CA SER A 79 -11.52 -14.55 0.33
C SER A 79 -10.08 -15.04 0.18
N TRP A 80 -9.12 -14.20 0.54
CA TRP A 80 -7.69 -14.58 0.51
C TRP A 80 -7.31 -15.54 1.64
N PHE A 81 -8.24 -15.79 2.57
CA PHE A 81 -8.08 -16.71 3.69
C PHE A 81 -8.64 -18.12 3.41
N HIS A 82 -9.28 -18.33 2.25
CA HIS A 82 -9.78 -19.64 1.87
C HIS A 82 -8.71 -20.45 1.12
N ASP A 83 -8.00 -21.31 1.81
CA ASP A 83 -6.81 -22.00 1.28
C ASP A 83 -7.04 -22.73 -0.06
N ASP A 84 -8.07 -23.56 -0.18
CA ASP A 84 -8.28 -24.37 -1.40
C ASP A 84 -8.61 -23.51 -2.63
N ALA A 85 -9.49 -22.52 -2.49
CA ALA A 85 -9.80 -21.58 -3.55
C ALA A 85 -8.59 -20.72 -3.95
N ASN A 86 -7.74 -20.34 -2.98
CA ASN A 86 -6.50 -19.62 -3.27
C ASN A 86 -5.45 -20.51 -3.95
N ALA A 87 -5.41 -21.81 -3.66
CA ALA A 87 -4.55 -22.75 -4.40
C ALA A 87 -4.88 -22.74 -5.90
N VAL A 88 -6.17 -22.72 -6.24
CA VAL A 88 -6.64 -22.59 -7.63
C VAL A 88 -6.25 -21.23 -8.22
N ALA A 89 -6.44 -20.13 -7.48
CA ALA A 89 -6.02 -18.80 -7.93
C ALA A 89 -4.52 -18.73 -8.26
N MET A 90 -3.69 -19.39 -7.44
CA MET A 90 -2.25 -19.47 -7.62
C MET A 90 -1.84 -20.33 -8.82
N GLU A 91 -2.59 -21.38 -9.16
CA GLU A 91 -2.40 -22.13 -10.41
C GLU A 91 -2.69 -21.25 -11.62
N VAL A 92 -3.81 -20.52 -11.60
CA VAL A 92 -4.18 -19.59 -12.67
C VAL A 92 -3.12 -18.50 -12.86
N LEU A 93 -2.62 -17.92 -11.78
CA LEU A 93 -1.55 -16.92 -11.85
C LEU A 93 -0.29 -17.47 -12.53
N ARG A 94 0.11 -18.70 -12.17
CA ARG A 94 1.27 -19.37 -12.79
C ARG A 94 1.04 -19.63 -14.27
N ASP A 95 -0.13 -20.12 -14.65
CA ASP A 95 -0.44 -20.44 -16.04
C ASP A 95 -0.49 -19.18 -16.91
N VAL A 96 -1.16 -18.12 -16.44
CA VAL A 96 -1.19 -16.81 -17.12
C VAL A 96 0.23 -16.25 -17.26
N THR A 97 1.01 -16.23 -16.19
CA THR A 97 2.36 -15.65 -16.22
C THR A 97 3.29 -16.46 -17.13
N THR A 98 3.21 -17.78 -17.07
CA THR A 98 4.01 -18.69 -17.90
C THR A 98 3.66 -18.51 -19.38
N HIS A 99 2.38 -18.38 -19.72
CA HIS A 99 1.94 -18.06 -21.09
C HIS A 99 2.51 -16.72 -21.56
N LEU A 100 2.35 -15.66 -20.76
CA LEU A 100 2.87 -14.32 -21.09
C LEU A 100 4.38 -14.31 -21.31
N VAL A 101 5.15 -14.98 -20.44
CA VAL A 101 6.61 -15.04 -20.55
C VAL A 101 7.03 -15.88 -21.75
N ASN A 102 6.45 -17.07 -21.95
CA ASN A 102 6.85 -17.97 -23.03
C ASN A 102 6.50 -17.42 -24.41
N SER A 103 5.30 -16.85 -24.56
CA SER A 103 4.83 -16.32 -25.84
C SER A 103 5.34 -14.91 -26.13
N HIS A 104 5.60 -14.09 -25.09
CA HIS A 104 5.84 -12.66 -25.24
C HIS A 104 7.00 -12.09 -24.40
N SER A 105 8.04 -12.90 -24.11
CA SER A 105 9.22 -12.51 -23.30
C SER A 105 9.91 -11.21 -23.72
N ARG A 106 9.88 -10.85 -25.02
CA ARG A 106 10.49 -9.59 -25.51
C ARG A 106 9.62 -8.36 -25.23
N CYS A 107 8.35 -8.56 -24.87
CA CYS A 107 7.38 -7.50 -24.68
C CYS A 107 6.98 -7.29 -23.23
N VAL A 108 6.68 -8.39 -22.53
CA VAL A 108 6.18 -8.34 -21.16
C VAL A 108 7.33 -8.01 -20.23
N THR A 109 7.22 -6.90 -19.51
CA THR A 109 8.26 -6.42 -18.59
C THR A 109 8.03 -6.89 -17.16
N ALA A 110 6.77 -7.04 -16.74
CA ALA A 110 6.41 -7.37 -15.37
C ALA A 110 4.94 -7.82 -15.24
N VAL A 111 4.63 -8.49 -14.14
CA VAL A 111 3.27 -8.88 -13.75
C VAL A 111 3.03 -8.49 -12.30
N GLN A 112 1.87 -7.89 -12.01
CA GLN A 112 1.37 -7.67 -10.66
C GLN A 112 0.24 -8.67 -10.41
N PRO A 113 0.40 -9.58 -9.44
CA PRO A 113 -0.69 -10.42 -8.98
C PRO A 113 -1.55 -9.61 -8.01
N VAL A 114 -2.76 -9.23 -8.43
CA VAL A 114 -3.67 -8.47 -7.56
C VAL A 114 -4.76 -9.36 -7.00
N PHE A 115 -4.72 -9.48 -5.69
CA PHE A 115 -5.89 -9.81 -4.88
C PHE A 115 -6.73 -8.56 -4.57
N ASN A 116 -6.17 -7.39 -4.81
CA ASN A 116 -6.83 -6.11 -5.09
C ASN A 116 -5.74 -5.13 -5.53
N ASN A 117 -6.06 -4.12 -6.35
CA ASN A 117 -5.09 -3.04 -6.61
C ASN A 117 -4.80 -2.33 -5.27
N GLU A 118 -3.56 -1.94 -4.94
CA GLU A 118 -3.25 -1.25 -3.66
C GLU A 118 -3.71 -1.96 -2.37
N TYR A 119 -3.70 -3.29 -2.37
CA TYR A 119 -4.01 -4.13 -1.20
C TYR A 119 -5.44 -3.90 -0.67
N GLU A 120 -5.64 -3.81 0.64
CA GLU A 120 -6.95 -3.54 1.20
C GLU A 120 -7.39 -2.07 1.04
N ALA A 121 -6.45 -1.14 0.84
CA ALA A 121 -6.75 0.29 0.82
C ALA A 121 -7.64 0.70 -0.35
N LYS A 122 -7.49 0.06 -1.51
CA LYS A 122 -8.35 0.28 -2.67
C LYS A 122 -9.81 -0.01 -2.40
N TYR A 123 -10.11 -0.90 -1.46
CA TYR A 123 -11.50 -1.15 -1.13
C TYR A 123 -12.20 0.07 -0.59
N THR A 124 -11.52 1.01 0.07
CA THR A 124 -12.16 2.29 0.48
C THR A 124 -12.72 3.09 -0.69
N GLN A 125 -12.27 2.82 -1.93
CA GLN A 125 -12.76 3.45 -3.15
C GLN A 125 -13.99 2.71 -3.74
N GLU A 126 -14.22 1.44 -3.37
CA GLU A 126 -15.24 0.56 -3.96
C GLU A 126 -16.32 0.14 -2.95
N HIS A 127 -15.93 -0.09 -1.69
CA HIS A 127 -16.69 -0.68 -0.59
C HIS A 127 -16.21 -0.12 0.77
N ASP A 128 -17.12 0.50 1.54
CA ASP A 128 -16.79 1.17 2.81
C ASP A 128 -16.26 0.22 3.92
N CYS A 129 -16.49 -1.09 3.79
CA CYS A 129 -16.27 -2.06 4.88
C CYS A 129 -15.45 -3.29 4.48
N TYR A 130 -14.74 -3.29 3.35
CA TYR A 130 -14.09 -4.53 2.91
C TYR A 130 -12.80 -4.79 3.69
N GLN A 131 -13.01 -5.51 4.77
CA GLN A 131 -12.05 -6.31 5.48
C GLN A 131 -12.68 -7.68 5.59
N ASP A 132 -11.92 -8.76 5.37
CA ASP A 132 -12.57 -10.07 5.27
C ASP A 132 -12.89 -10.65 6.67
N TYR A 133 -14.18 -10.76 6.97
CA TYR A 133 -14.78 -11.38 8.16
C TYR A 133 -15.51 -12.69 7.80
N SER A 134 -15.24 -13.27 6.63
CA SER A 134 -15.77 -14.57 6.24
C SER A 134 -15.36 -15.70 7.21
N PRO A 135 -16.07 -16.84 7.24
CA PRO A 135 -15.71 -17.97 8.11
C PRO A 135 -14.26 -18.46 7.97
N PRO A 136 -13.67 -18.57 6.75
CA PRO A 136 -12.24 -18.86 6.60
C PRO A 136 -11.33 -17.82 7.26
N ALA A 137 -11.61 -16.53 7.10
CA ALA A 137 -10.83 -15.45 7.72
C ALA A 137 -10.87 -15.50 9.25
N LEU A 138 -12.05 -15.69 9.83
CA LEU A 138 -12.22 -15.83 11.28
C LEU A 138 -11.54 -17.09 11.82
N THR A 139 -11.57 -18.19 11.06
CA THR A 139 -10.88 -19.43 11.42
C THR A 139 -9.36 -19.24 11.41
N SER A 140 -8.82 -18.61 10.37
CA SER A 140 -7.40 -18.27 10.27
C SER A 140 -6.94 -17.35 11.42
N PHE A 141 -7.74 -16.31 11.73
CA PHE A 141 -7.44 -15.42 12.86
C PHE A 141 -7.41 -16.15 14.20
N ARG A 142 -8.40 -17.01 14.48
CA ARG A 142 -8.43 -17.81 15.71
C ARG A 142 -7.24 -18.75 15.81
N GLY A 143 -6.89 -19.43 14.72
CA GLY A 143 -5.71 -20.30 14.67
C GLY A 143 -4.42 -19.53 14.95
N TRP A 144 -4.27 -18.33 14.38
CA TRP A 144 -3.13 -17.46 14.63
C TRP A 144 -3.03 -17.02 16.10
N LEU A 145 -4.16 -16.67 16.72
CA LEU A 145 -4.21 -16.36 18.15
C LEU A 145 -3.88 -17.57 19.02
N GLN A 146 -4.44 -18.74 18.72
CA GLN A 146 -4.21 -19.97 19.47
C GLN A 146 -2.74 -20.40 19.43
N ALA A 147 -2.07 -20.25 18.28
CA ALA A 147 -0.66 -20.57 18.13
C ALA A 147 0.25 -19.70 19.00
N LYS A 148 -0.18 -18.47 19.29
CA LYS A 148 0.56 -17.48 20.07
C LYS A 148 0.18 -17.50 21.55
N ARG A 149 -1.12 -17.54 21.82
CA ARG A 149 -1.75 -17.58 23.15
C ARG A 149 -2.77 -18.72 23.24
N PRO A 150 -2.34 -19.94 23.59
CA PRO A 150 -3.21 -21.11 23.56
C PRO A 150 -4.29 -21.11 24.67
N ARG A 151 -4.12 -20.30 25.73
CA ARG A 151 -5.06 -20.21 26.84
C ARG A 151 -6.07 -19.08 26.61
N LEU A 152 -7.35 -19.43 26.47
CA LEU A 152 -8.43 -18.46 26.24
C LEU A 152 -8.56 -17.45 27.39
N GLU A 153 -8.25 -17.86 28.63
CA GLU A 153 -8.29 -16.99 29.81
C GLU A 153 -7.25 -15.87 29.72
N GLU A 154 -6.07 -16.14 29.17
CA GLU A 154 -5.06 -15.11 28.95
C GLU A 154 -5.49 -14.11 27.88
N LEU A 155 -6.11 -14.61 26.80
CA LEU A 155 -6.63 -13.76 25.73
C LEU A 155 -7.75 -12.85 26.28
N ASN A 156 -8.69 -13.43 27.03
CA ASN A 156 -9.76 -12.71 27.71
C ASN A 156 -9.22 -11.63 28.66
N LEU A 157 -8.19 -11.95 29.45
CA LEU A 157 -7.55 -10.99 30.34
C LEU A 157 -6.92 -9.83 29.55
N ARG A 158 -6.21 -10.13 28.44
CA ARG A 158 -5.56 -9.12 27.58
C ARG A 158 -6.60 -8.21 26.91
N TRP A 159 -7.70 -8.77 26.43
CA TRP A 159 -8.70 -8.06 25.65
C TRP A 159 -9.84 -7.45 26.49
N GLY A 160 -9.91 -7.77 27.78
CA GLY A 160 -11.05 -7.40 28.61
C GLY A 160 -12.35 -8.08 28.19
N THR A 161 -12.27 -9.30 27.63
CA THR A 161 -13.41 -10.07 27.14
C THR A 161 -13.73 -11.25 28.07
N SER A 162 -14.85 -11.93 27.81
CA SER A 162 -15.29 -13.09 28.58
C SER A 162 -15.78 -14.23 27.66
N PHE A 163 -15.05 -14.48 26.56
CA PHE A 163 -15.34 -15.58 25.65
C PHE A 163 -15.25 -16.91 26.39
N LYS A 164 -16.23 -17.77 26.18
CA LYS A 164 -16.30 -19.10 26.82
C LYS A 164 -15.66 -20.19 25.98
N ASP A 165 -15.57 -19.96 24.67
CA ASP A 165 -15.01 -20.88 23.70
C ASP A 165 -14.27 -20.12 22.58
N TRP A 166 -13.32 -20.78 21.93
CA TRP A 166 -12.57 -20.20 20.80
C TRP A 166 -13.47 -19.86 19.60
N ALA A 167 -14.60 -20.55 19.42
CA ALA A 167 -15.58 -20.23 18.39
C ALA A 167 -16.29 -18.87 18.63
N GLU A 168 -16.32 -18.37 19.87
CA GLU A 168 -16.86 -17.04 20.19
C GLU A 168 -15.86 -15.93 19.90
N VAL A 169 -14.56 -16.25 19.84
CA VAL A 169 -13.50 -15.26 19.61
C VAL A 169 -13.70 -14.62 18.23
N ALA A 170 -13.83 -13.30 18.23
CA ALA A 170 -13.97 -12.50 17.02
C ALA A 170 -13.07 -11.25 17.15
N PRO A 171 -12.57 -10.70 16.04
CA PRO A 171 -11.87 -9.42 16.05
C PRO A 171 -12.83 -8.26 16.37
N GLY A 172 -12.30 -7.06 16.59
CA GLY A 172 -13.12 -5.84 16.59
C GLY A 172 -13.71 -5.58 15.20
N VAL A 173 -14.79 -4.80 15.13
CA VAL A 173 -15.32 -4.30 13.85
C VAL A 173 -14.45 -3.12 13.42
N LEU A 174 -13.82 -3.23 12.26
CA LEU A 174 -13.08 -2.12 11.66
C LEU A 174 -13.92 -1.56 10.52
N GLU A 175 -14.29 -0.30 10.69
CA GLU A 175 -15.12 0.43 9.75
C GLU A 175 -14.71 1.89 9.86
N ALA A 176 -14.48 2.53 8.72
CA ALA A 176 -14.13 3.94 8.66
C ALA A 176 -15.21 4.78 9.36
N GLY A 177 -14.78 5.64 10.30
CA GLY A 177 -15.66 6.50 11.07
C GLY A 177 -16.37 5.82 12.25
N SER A 178 -16.17 4.52 12.48
CA SER A 178 -16.76 3.82 13.65
C SER A 178 -16.16 4.29 14.98
N MET A 179 -14.94 4.83 14.94
CA MET A 179 -14.28 5.45 16.08
C MET A 179 -13.65 6.79 15.70
N MET A 180 -13.88 7.80 16.53
CA MET A 180 -13.21 9.10 16.46
C MET A 180 -12.00 9.08 17.41
N GLY A 181 -10.80 9.28 16.88
CA GLY A 181 -9.54 9.29 17.61
C GLY A 181 -8.67 8.05 17.37
N VAL A 182 -7.80 7.79 18.34
CA VAL A 182 -6.79 6.72 18.33
C VAL A 182 -7.34 5.52 19.10
N ASP A 183 -7.33 4.33 18.49
CA ASP A 183 -7.65 3.07 19.14
C ASP A 183 -6.37 2.43 19.71
N LEU A 184 -6.39 2.16 21.01
CA LEU A 184 -5.31 1.50 21.75
C LEU A 184 -5.76 0.16 22.36
N ALA A 185 -6.92 -0.34 21.97
CA ALA A 185 -7.43 -1.62 22.46
C ALA A 185 -6.55 -2.76 21.96
N PRO A 186 -6.04 -3.67 22.83
CA PRO A 186 -5.22 -4.79 22.39
C PRO A 186 -5.91 -5.68 21.35
N ARG A 187 -7.23 -5.87 21.46
CA ARG A 187 -8.02 -6.64 20.47
C ARG A 187 -7.99 -6.03 19.07
N TYR A 188 -7.94 -4.70 18.98
CA TYR A 188 -7.82 -3.99 17.71
C TYR A 188 -6.44 -4.25 17.07
N TRP A 189 -5.39 -3.99 17.83
CA TRP A 189 -4.00 -4.13 17.36
C TRP A 189 -3.63 -5.57 17.02
N ASP A 190 -4.12 -6.54 17.78
CA ASP A 190 -3.90 -7.96 17.49
C ASP A 190 -4.55 -8.35 16.16
N PHE A 191 -5.72 -7.79 15.81
CA PHE A 191 -6.35 -8.01 14.51
C PHE A 191 -5.60 -7.30 13.37
N LEU A 192 -5.22 -6.04 13.55
CA LEU A 192 -4.40 -5.33 12.56
C LEU A 192 -3.10 -6.08 12.26
N ARG A 193 -2.41 -6.57 13.30
CA ARG A 193 -1.15 -7.30 13.17
C ARG A 193 -1.32 -8.62 12.44
N PHE A 194 -2.40 -9.34 12.71
CA PHE A 194 -2.76 -10.55 11.95
C PHE A 194 -2.94 -10.23 10.46
N ARG A 195 -3.74 -9.22 10.13
CA ARG A 195 -4.03 -8.82 8.73
C ARG A 195 -2.77 -8.36 8.01
N GLU A 196 -1.95 -7.55 8.68
CA GLU A 196 -0.69 -7.04 8.17
C GLU A 196 0.25 -8.19 7.76
N ILE A 197 0.52 -9.13 8.68
CA ILE A 197 1.44 -10.24 8.43
C ILE A 197 0.85 -11.19 7.37
N HIS A 198 -0.39 -11.63 7.58
CA HIS A 198 -1.00 -12.65 6.71
C HIS A 198 -1.31 -12.10 5.32
N GLY A 199 -1.84 -10.88 5.24
CA GLY A 199 -2.09 -10.20 3.98
C GLY A 199 -0.79 -9.98 3.19
N ALA A 200 0.27 -9.49 3.84
CA ALA A 200 1.56 -9.34 3.17
C ALA A 200 2.13 -10.69 2.68
N GLU A 201 1.92 -11.78 3.42
CA GLU A 201 2.33 -13.12 2.99
C GLU A 201 1.60 -13.56 1.71
N VAL A 202 0.29 -13.29 1.58
CA VAL A 202 -0.47 -13.58 0.36
C VAL A 202 0.16 -12.90 -0.86
N PHE A 203 0.40 -11.59 -0.78
CA PHE A 203 1.03 -10.83 -1.87
C PHE A 203 2.45 -11.30 -2.16
N ASN A 204 3.25 -11.59 -1.13
CA ASN A 204 4.62 -12.08 -1.28
C ASN A 204 4.67 -13.45 -1.96
N ARG A 205 3.79 -14.40 -1.60
CA ARG A 205 3.68 -15.71 -2.26
C ARG A 205 3.23 -15.58 -3.70
N ALA A 206 2.33 -14.64 -3.98
CA ALA A 206 1.88 -14.34 -5.33
C ALA A 206 3.02 -13.81 -6.21
N CYS A 207 3.81 -12.85 -5.70
CA CYS A 207 4.99 -12.35 -6.41
C CYS A 207 6.07 -13.41 -6.59
N ALA A 208 6.28 -14.28 -5.60
CA ALA A 208 7.20 -15.41 -5.74
C ALA A 208 6.79 -16.32 -6.91
N ALA A 209 5.49 -16.59 -7.07
CA ALA A 209 4.99 -17.37 -8.21
C ALA A 209 5.23 -16.67 -9.55
N VAL A 210 5.02 -15.35 -9.63
CA VAL A 210 5.32 -14.54 -10.83
C VAL A 210 6.81 -14.66 -11.20
N GLN A 211 7.71 -14.50 -10.23
CA GLN A 211 9.15 -14.61 -10.45
C GLN A 211 9.58 -16.02 -10.86
N MET A 212 9.01 -17.06 -10.25
CA MET A 212 9.28 -18.44 -10.65
C MET A 212 8.85 -18.74 -12.09
N SER A 213 7.81 -18.06 -12.59
CA SER A 213 7.38 -18.13 -13.99
C SER A 213 8.23 -17.27 -14.95
N GLY A 214 9.24 -16.54 -14.45
CA GLY A 214 10.21 -15.81 -15.27
C GLY A 214 9.88 -14.35 -15.56
N ALA A 215 8.90 -13.76 -14.89
CA ALA A 215 8.57 -12.34 -14.99
C ALA A 215 9.02 -11.55 -13.75
N LYS A 216 9.28 -10.26 -13.90
CA LYS A 216 9.41 -9.36 -12.74
C LYS A 216 8.06 -9.20 -12.07
N CYS A 217 8.04 -9.08 -10.75
CA CYS A 217 6.84 -8.74 -9.99
C CYS A 217 6.85 -7.29 -9.53
N PHE A 218 5.70 -6.62 -9.58
CA PHE A 218 5.56 -5.28 -9.03
C PHE A 218 4.27 -5.14 -8.23
N HIS A 219 4.17 -4.07 -7.44
CA HIS A 219 2.95 -3.71 -6.73
C HIS A 219 2.61 -2.24 -6.91
N HIS A 220 1.34 -1.96 -7.17
CA HIS A 220 0.76 -0.67 -6.82
C HIS A 220 0.65 -0.55 -5.30
N ILE A 221 1.09 0.57 -4.75
CA ILE A 221 1.07 0.85 -3.31
C ILE A 221 0.11 2.00 -3.01
N PRO A 222 -0.63 1.93 -1.89
CA PRO A 222 -1.57 2.97 -1.54
C PRO A 222 -0.88 4.24 -1.05
N GLU A 223 -1.65 5.33 -0.97
CA GLU A 223 -1.28 6.50 -0.17
C GLU A 223 -1.32 6.14 1.33
N PHE A 224 -0.25 5.57 1.86
CA PHE A 224 -0.18 5.01 3.22
C PHE A 224 -0.23 6.05 4.37
N PHE A 225 -0.17 7.35 4.06
CA PHE A 225 -0.33 8.44 5.02
C PHE A 225 -1.71 9.11 4.91
N THR A 226 -2.74 8.29 5.07
CA THR A 226 -4.14 8.70 5.18
C THR A 226 -4.80 7.80 6.22
N VAL A 227 -5.75 8.32 7.01
CA VAL A 227 -6.46 7.49 8.00
C VAL A 227 -7.25 6.34 7.34
N LEU A 228 -7.63 6.50 6.08
CA LEU A 228 -8.24 5.44 5.28
C LEU A 228 -7.19 4.38 4.90
N GLY A 229 -6.10 4.77 4.22
CA GLY A 229 -5.05 3.80 3.86
C GLY A 229 -4.51 3.06 5.08
N ALA A 230 -4.27 3.76 6.19
CA ALA A 230 -3.67 3.21 7.39
C ALA A 230 -4.48 2.07 8.02
N VAL A 231 -5.81 2.19 8.14
CA VAL A 231 -6.64 1.12 8.72
C VAL A 231 -6.94 -0.02 7.73
N TYR A 232 -6.85 0.24 6.42
CA TYR A 232 -7.05 -0.76 5.36
C TYR A 232 -5.72 -1.24 4.79
N GLY A 233 -4.85 -1.74 5.66
CA GLY A 233 -3.74 -2.59 5.25
C GLY A 233 -2.53 -1.87 4.64
N ALA A 234 -2.44 -0.54 4.70
CA ALA A 234 -1.23 0.17 4.29
C ALA A 234 0.04 -0.32 5.03
N THR A 235 -0.07 -0.84 6.25
CA THR A 235 1.06 -1.43 7.00
C THR A 235 1.66 -2.65 6.34
N MET A 236 0.92 -3.37 5.48
CA MET A 236 1.48 -4.46 4.66
C MET A 236 2.62 -3.97 3.75
N PHE A 237 2.62 -2.69 3.40
CA PHE A 237 3.61 -2.07 2.52
C PHE A 237 5.04 -2.42 2.92
N LYS A 238 5.41 -2.30 4.21
CA LYS A 238 6.80 -2.53 4.64
C LYS A 238 7.28 -3.96 4.40
N HIS A 239 6.38 -4.93 4.57
CA HIS A 239 6.66 -6.34 4.31
C HIS A 239 6.72 -6.67 2.82
N ILE A 240 5.90 -6.01 2.00
CA ILE A 240 5.85 -6.21 0.55
C ILE A 240 7.02 -5.51 -0.13
N ALA A 241 7.35 -4.28 0.27
CA ALA A 241 8.48 -3.51 -0.26
C ALA A 241 9.84 -4.13 0.11
N ALA A 242 9.96 -4.68 1.32
CA ALA A 242 11.16 -5.39 1.77
C ALA A 242 11.34 -6.77 1.12
N SER A 243 10.29 -7.31 0.49
CA SER A 243 10.30 -8.65 -0.07
C SER A 243 11.37 -8.81 -1.15
N PRO A 244 12.10 -9.95 -1.19
CA PRO A 244 12.95 -10.28 -2.32
C PRO A 244 12.13 -10.51 -3.61
N HIS A 245 10.83 -10.76 -3.47
CA HIS A 245 9.94 -11.05 -4.60
C HIS A 245 9.36 -9.81 -5.27
N THR A 246 9.49 -8.63 -4.67
CA THR A 246 9.05 -7.37 -5.27
C THR A 246 10.22 -6.75 -6.04
N ASP A 247 10.09 -6.61 -7.36
CA ASP A 247 11.12 -6.02 -8.21
C ASP A 247 11.05 -4.50 -8.22
N PHE A 248 9.85 -3.92 -8.24
CA PHE A 248 9.62 -2.48 -8.18
C PHE A 248 8.24 -2.12 -7.63
N LEU A 249 8.08 -0.84 -7.27
CA LEU A 249 6.87 -0.29 -6.68
C LEU A 249 6.29 0.78 -7.61
N VAL A 250 4.97 0.88 -7.68
CA VAL A 250 4.25 1.95 -8.36
C VAL A 250 3.38 2.65 -7.32
N MET A 251 3.65 3.92 -7.04
CA MET A 251 2.80 4.71 -6.17
C MET A 251 1.77 5.47 -7.01
N ASP A 252 0.49 5.21 -6.79
CA ASP A 252 -0.61 5.94 -7.42
C ASP A 252 -1.04 7.11 -6.52
N SER A 253 -1.39 8.24 -7.15
CA SER A 253 -2.06 9.35 -6.48
C SER A 253 -3.07 10.01 -7.42
N ASN A 254 -4.25 10.31 -6.88
CA ASN A 254 -5.31 11.04 -7.59
C ASN A 254 -5.29 12.55 -7.32
N PHE A 255 -4.30 13.04 -6.56
CA PHE A 255 -4.19 14.41 -6.05
C PHE A 255 -5.40 14.93 -5.27
N ARG A 256 -6.21 14.05 -4.70
CA ARG A 256 -7.46 14.44 -4.04
C ARG A 256 -7.68 13.65 -2.76
N THR A 257 -7.96 14.37 -1.69
CA THR A 257 -8.38 13.74 -0.44
C THR A 257 -9.75 13.11 -0.58
N ALA A 258 -10.04 12.12 0.27
CA ALA A 258 -11.36 11.48 0.30
C ALA A 258 -12.51 12.46 0.60
N TYR A 259 -12.22 13.62 1.21
CA TYR A 259 -13.19 14.69 1.48
C TYR A 259 -13.14 15.83 0.44
N GLY A 260 -12.43 15.63 -0.67
CA GLY A 260 -12.59 16.38 -1.91
C GLY A 260 -11.67 17.58 -2.11
N THR A 261 -10.66 17.78 -1.26
CA THR A 261 -9.64 18.83 -1.42
C THR A 261 -8.50 18.37 -2.31
N VAL A 262 -7.90 19.32 -3.04
CA VAL A 262 -6.69 19.05 -3.83
C VAL A 262 -5.50 18.89 -2.88
N MET A 263 -4.74 17.82 -3.07
CA MET A 263 -3.49 17.56 -2.34
C MET A 263 -2.37 18.46 -2.86
N ASN A 264 -1.53 18.99 -1.96
CA ASN A 264 -0.31 19.67 -2.37
C ASN A 264 0.73 18.65 -2.88
N PRO A 265 1.25 18.78 -4.13
CA PRO A 265 2.27 17.88 -4.67
C PRO A 265 3.54 17.74 -3.84
N SER A 266 3.88 18.74 -3.00
CA SER A 266 4.99 18.64 -2.05
C SER A 266 4.92 17.38 -1.17
N LYS A 267 3.71 16.91 -0.82
CA LYS A 267 3.49 15.68 -0.04
C LYS A 267 4.20 14.47 -0.65
N LEU A 268 4.28 14.41 -1.98
CA LEU A 268 4.97 13.34 -2.71
C LEU A 268 6.46 13.25 -2.36
N ARG A 269 7.10 14.35 -1.94
CA ARG A 269 8.49 14.34 -1.44
C ARG A 269 8.67 13.42 -0.24
N LEU A 270 7.66 13.27 0.61
CA LEU A 270 7.68 12.35 1.75
C LEU A 270 7.26 10.94 1.34
N VAL A 271 6.12 10.79 0.64
CA VAL A 271 5.55 9.46 0.41
C VAL A 271 6.41 8.64 -0.55
N ILE A 272 6.95 9.23 -1.62
CA ILE A 272 7.83 8.52 -2.56
C ILE A 272 9.19 8.23 -1.90
N SER A 273 9.73 9.17 -1.12
CA SER A 273 10.98 8.98 -0.37
C SER A 273 10.88 7.77 0.57
N ALA A 274 9.72 7.61 1.23
CA ALA A 274 9.44 6.45 2.08
C ALA A 274 9.51 5.12 1.32
N ALA A 275 9.05 5.09 0.06
CA ALA A 275 9.15 3.90 -0.77
C ALA A 275 10.57 3.66 -1.29
N VAL A 276 11.29 4.73 -1.67
CA VAL A 276 12.69 4.67 -2.12
C VAL A 276 13.61 4.10 -1.04
N ALA A 277 13.31 4.33 0.25
CA ALA A 277 14.07 3.81 1.38
C ALA A 277 14.15 2.26 1.45
N TYR A 278 13.33 1.54 0.69
CA TYR A 278 13.40 0.07 0.57
C TYR A 278 14.41 -0.42 -0.49
N GLY A 279 15.06 0.50 -1.21
CA GLY A 279 16.10 0.17 -2.18
C GLY A 279 15.57 -0.48 -3.47
N LYS A 280 14.27 -0.32 -3.76
CA LYS A 280 13.63 -0.78 -5.00
C LYS A 280 13.40 0.40 -5.93
N PRO A 281 13.38 0.21 -7.27
CA PRO A 281 12.85 1.20 -8.19
C PRO A 281 11.41 1.58 -7.79
N VAL A 282 11.15 2.88 -7.75
CA VAL A 282 9.82 3.43 -7.47
C VAL A 282 9.37 4.23 -8.68
N HIS A 283 8.16 3.94 -9.16
CA HIS A 283 7.49 4.71 -10.20
C HIS A 283 6.35 5.49 -9.57
N PHE A 284 6.10 6.69 -10.06
CA PHE A 284 4.96 7.49 -9.65
C PHE A 284 3.93 7.53 -10.78
N GLU A 285 2.69 7.17 -10.46
CA GLU A 285 1.57 7.23 -11.37
C GLU A 285 0.53 8.24 -10.87
N VAL A 286 -0.01 9.05 -11.78
CA VAL A 286 -1.13 9.93 -11.47
C VAL A 286 -2.43 9.35 -12.03
N ALA A 287 -3.40 9.06 -11.17
CA ALA A 287 -4.77 8.81 -11.60
C ALA A 287 -5.44 10.12 -12.09
N TYR A 288 -5.51 10.30 -13.41
CA TYR A 288 -6.06 11.53 -14.01
C TYR A 288 -7.59 11.63 -13.80
N GLY A 289 -7.98 12.36 -12.77
CA GLY A 289 -9.35 12.73 -12.45
C GLY A 289 -9.81 14.06 -13.07
N GLN A 290 -11.06 14.44 -12.83
CA GLN A 290 -11.67 15.68 -13.38
C GLN A 290 -11.01 16.99 -12.91
N THR A 291 -10.11 16.94 -11.92
CA THR A 291 -9.50 18.12 -11.27
C THR A 291 -8.01 18.28 -11.55
N ALA A 292 -7.38 17.32 -12.25
CA ALA A 292 -5.97 17.38 -12.57
C ALA A 292 -5.73 18.43 -13.68
N THR A 293 -5.07 19.54 -13.32
CA THR A 293 -4.58 20.53 -14.29
C THR A 293 -3.18 20.14 -14.76
N GLU A 294 -2.72 20.73 -15.86
CA GLU A 294 -1.36 20.53 -16.36
C GLU A 294 -0.31 20.99 -15.33
N GLU A 295 -0.56 22.09 -14.62
CA GLU A 295 0.32 22.60 -13.57
C GLU A 295 0.42 21.64 -12.39
N LEU A 296 -0.70 21.03 -12.00
CA LEU A 296 -0.73 20.04 -10.92
C LEU A 296 0.03 18.77 -11.32
N LEU A 297 -0.12 18.33 -12.57
CA LEU A 297 0.64 17.22 -13.13
C LEU A 297 2.15 17.50 -13.12
N GLU A 298 2.57 18.66 -13.64
CA GLU A 298 3.99 19.01 -13.67
C GLU A 298 4.57 19.10 -12.25
N ALA A 299 3.86 19.74 -11.32
CA ALA A 299 4.27 19.85 -9.92
C ALA A 299 4.37 18.47 -9.26
N GLY A 300 3.41 17.58 -9.54
CA GLY A 300 3.39 16.20 -9.12
C GLY A 300 4.62 15.41 -9.58
N PHE A 301 4.84 15.39 -10.90
CA PHE A 301 6.00 14.70 -11.50
C PHE A 301 7.32 15.27 -11.00
N ARG A 302 7.42 16.60 -10.85
CA ARG A 302 8.61 17.24 -10.29
C ARG A 302 8.87 16.80 -8.85
N ALA A 303 7.86 16.81 -7.99
CA ALA A 303 7.99 16.37 -6.61
C ALA A 303 8.39 14.89 -6.54
N ALA A 304 7.81 14.04 -7.40
CA ALA A 304 8.15 12.63 -7.49
C ALA A 304 9.60 12.38 -7.90
N LEU A 305 10.09 13.04 -8.96
CA LEU A 305 11.49 12.91 -9.39
C LEU A 305 12.46 13.38 -8.31
N LEU A 306 12.16 14.50 -7.66
CA LEU A 306 12.99 15.02 -6.56
C LEU A 306 12.96 14.11 -5.31
N ALA A 307 11.96 13.24 -5.18
CA ALA A 307 11.88 12.23 -4.13
C ALA A 307 12.60 10.92 -4.48
N GLY A 308 13.12 10.79 -5.70
CA GLY A 308 13.82 9.61 -6.18
C GLY A 308 13.00 8.64 -7.03
N ALA A 309 11.80 9.04 -7.51
CA ALA A 309 11.07 8.24 -8.49
C ALA A 309 11.90 8.05 -9.77
N GLN A 310 11.95 6.82 -10.27
CA GLN A 310 12.70 6.44 -11.47
C GLN A 310 11.86 6.44 -12.74
N GLY A 311 10.53 6.45 -12.61
CA GLY A 311 9.63 6.61 -13.75
C GLY A 311 8.32 7.28 -13.37
N LEU A 312 7.64 7.80 -14.38
CA LEU A 312 6.42 8.57 -14.27
C LEU A 312 5.35 7.94 -15.16
N GLY A 313 4.11 7.95 -14.69
CA GLY A 313 2.97 7.34 -15.37
C GLY A 313 1.69 8.15 -15.17
N VAL A 314 0.67 7.81 -15.95
CA VAL A 314 -0.69 8.30 -15.78
C VAL A 314 -1.68 7.15 -15.93
N ALA A 315 -2.62 7.07 -14.99
CA ALA A 315 -3.76 6.15 -15.02
C ALA A 315 -5.05 6.90 -15.33
N SER A 316 -6.11 6.16 -15.65
CA SER A 316 -7.47 6.68 -15.89
C SER A 316 -7.56 7.81 -16.94
N TRP A 317 -6.61 7.87 -17.86
CA TRP A 317 -6.46 8.95 -18.84
C TRP A 317 -7.35 8.80 -20.08
N LEU A 318 -7.80 7.57 -20.40
CA LEU A 318 -8.52 7.28 -21.64
C LEU A 318 -9.83 8.09 -21.71
N GLY A 319 -9.96 8.91 -22.75
CA GLY A 319 -11.10 9.83 -22.94
C GLY A 319 -11.06 11.10 -22.08
N ARG A 320 -10.02 11.31 -21.25
CA ARG A 320 -9.90 12.46 -20.33
C ARG A 320 -8.66 13.31 -20.56
N LEU A 321 -7.53 12.67 -20.89
CA LEU A 321 -6.25 13.34 -21.13
C LEU A 321 -5.73 12.97 -22.53
N PRO A 322 -5.58 13.94 -23.44
CA PRO A 322 -4.99 13.67 -24.75
C PRO A 322 -3.51 13.29 -24.60
N MET A 323 -3.13 12.11 -25.10
CA MET A 323 -1.76 11.60 -25.08
C MET A 323 -0.88 12.27 -26.15
N ASN A 324 -0.51 13.52 -25.93
CA ASN A 324 0.20 14.39 -26.88
C ASN A 324 1.48 15.01 -26.27
N ALA A 325 2.05 15.98 -26.97
CA ALA A 325 3.27 16.68 -26.55
C ALA A 325 3.13 17.45 -25.23
N THR A 326 1.92 17.88 -24.84
CA THR A 326 1.67 18.54 -23.56
C THR A 326 1.98 17.60 -22.39
N VAL A 327 1.44 16.37 -22.44
CA VAL A 327 1.74 15.33 -21.43
C VAL A 327 3.22 14.98 -21.42
N ARG A 328 3.85 14.89 -22.61
CA ARG A 328 5.29 14.67 -22.74
C ARG A 328 6.08 15.76 -22.00
N ASN A 329 5.73 17.02 -22.20
CA ASN A 329 6.43 18.14 -21.58
C ASN A 329 6.28 18.14 -20.05
N ALA A 330 5.09 17.84 -19.54
CA ALA A 330 4.86 17.69 -18.11
C ALA A 330 5.73 16.58 -17.49
N MET A 331 5.87 15.43 -18.18
CA MET A 331 6.69 14.29 -17.71
C MET A 331 8.21 14.52 -17.86
N GLN A 332 8.64 15.38 -18.79
CA GLN A 332 10.06 15.67 -18.99
C GLN A 332 10.65 16.63 -17.96
N VAL A 333 9.81 17.25 -17.11
CA VAL A 333 10.13 18.21 -16.04
C VAL A 333 11.37 19.05 -16.37
N PRO A 334 11.21 20.22 -16.99
CA PRO A 334 12.35 20.98 -17.49
C PRO A 334 13.37 21.26 -16.37
N PRO A 335 14.68 21.17 -16.67
CA PRO A 335 15.72 21.56 -15.74
C PRO A 335 15.47 23.01 -15.31
N GLN A 336 15.54 23.26 -14.01
CA GLN A 336 15.18 24.57 -13.45
C GLN A 336 16.08 25.68 -14.01
N ALA A 337 15.50 26.86 -14.19
CA ALA A 337 16.25 28.06 -14.58
C ALA A 337 17.33 28.47 -13.55
N VAL A 338 17.16 28.06 -12.29
CA VAL A 338 18.16 28.16 -11.22
C VAL A 338 18.44 26.75 -10.71
N PRO A 339 19.69 26.24 -10.72
CA PRO A 339 19.98 24.90 -10.21
C PRO A 339 19.70 24.84 -8.71
N CYS A 340 18.61 24.18 -8.31
CA CYS A 340 18.44 23.76 -6.92
C CYS A 340 19.44 22.64 -6.62
N ARG A 341 20.28 22.88 -5.63
CA ARG A 341 21.24 21.91 -5.11
C ARG A 341 20.93 21.69 -3.65
N ALA A 342 20.59 20.47 -3.29
CA ALA A 342 20.47 20.08 -1.90
C ALA A 342 21.79 20.32 -1.15
N ARG A 343 21.68 20.90 0.04
CA ARG A 343 22.78 21.22 0.94
C ARG A 343 22.67 20.49 2.27
N GLU A 344 21.50 19.94 2.56
CA GLU A 344 21.26 19.06 3.69
C GLU A 344 20.40 17.86 3.26
N LEU A 345 20.64 16.73 3.92
CA LEU A 345 19.78 15.56 3.92
C LEU A 345 19.10 15.44 5.29
N VAL A 346 17.78 15.52 5.30
CA VAL A 346 16.95 15.39 6.50
C VAL A 346 16.40 13.97 6.58
N GLY A 347 16.79 13.25 7.62
CA GLY A 347 16.19 11.97 7.96
C GLY A 347 14.85 12.18 8.66
N VAL A 348 13.76 11.71 8.07
CA VAL A 348 12.41 11.80 8.66
C VAL A 348 11.98 10.41 9.10
N PHE A 349 11.60 10.25 10.36
CA PHE A 349 11.01 9.02 10.85
C PHE A 349 9.52 9.22 11.13
N VAL A 350 8.67 8.38 10.53
CA VAL A 350 7.23 8.30 10.82
C VAL A 350 6.87 6.84 11.02
N HIS A 351 6.47 6.46 12.24
CA HIS A 351 6.13 5.07 12.52
C HIS A 351 4.83 4.65 11.82
N LEU A 352 4.93 3.80 10.80
CA LEU A 352 3.78 3.42 9.97
C LEU A 352 2.70 2.70 10.76
N ASP A 353 3.06 1.81 11.69
CA ASP A 353 2.06 1.09 12.47
C ASP A 353 1.28 2.05 13.36
N SER A 354 1.93 3.06 13.94
CA SER A 354 1.22 4.09 14.69
C SER A 354 0.19 4.83 13.84
N CYS A 355 0.40 5.03 12.54
CA CYS A 355 -0.60 5.61 11.65
C CYS A 355 -1.88 4.78 11.58
N SER A 356 -1.82 3.46 11.78
CA SER A 356 -3.01 2.61 11.80
C SER A 356 -3.86 2.78 13.05
N ALA A 357 -3.50 3.63 14.01
CA ALA A 357 -4.33 3.83 15.20
C ALA A 357 -5.66 4.55 14.92
N TRP A 358 -5.84 5.18 13.75
CA TRP A 358 -7.05 5.93 13.40
C TRP A 358 -8.02 5.11 12.55
N HIS A 359 -9.29 5.06 12.96
CA HIS A 359 -10.33 4.31 12.25
C HIS A 359 -11.04 5.19 11.21
N GLY A 360 -10.30 5.66 10.20
CA GLY A 360 -10.88 6.47 9.13
C GLY A 360 -11.09 7.95 9.47
N LEU A 361 -11.90 8.63 8.66
CA LEU A 361 -12.00 10.09 8.67
C LEU A 361 -12.57 10.66 9.97
N GLN A 362 -11.89 11.66 10.49
CA GLN A 362 -12.21 12.37 11.71
C GLN A 362 -13.20 13.51 11.43
N TRP A 363 -14.40 13.16 10.95
CA TRP A 363 -15.42 14.13 10.49
C TRP A 363 -15.82 15.19 11.53
N GLY A 364 -15.76 14.84 12.81
CA GLY A 364 -16.04 15.77 13.90
C GLY A 364 -14.95 16.82 14.15
N TRP A 365 -13.82 16.76 13.44
CA TRP A 365 -12.63 17.59 13.68
C TRP A 365 -12.34 18.51 12.50
N ALA A 366 -11.59 19.59 12.76
CA ALA A 366 -11.16 20.54 11.73
C ALA A 366 -10.25 19.86 10.68
N ARG A 367 -9.33 18.99 11.15
CA ARG A 367 -8.53 18.08 10.31
C ARG A 367 -9.28 16.77 10.16
N LYS A 368 -9.94 16.59 9.01
CA LYS A 368 -10.74 15.39 8.70
C LYS A 368 -9.86 14.17 8.47
N ASP A 369 -8.68 14.36 7.90
CA ASP A 369 -7.66 13.33 7.80
C ASP A 369 -6.39 13.87 8.48
N PRO A 370 -6.28 13.70 9.80
CA PRO A 370 -5.18 14.27 10.55
C PRO A 370 -3.81 13.76 10.04
N LEU A 371 -3.72 12.50 9.59
CA LEU A 371 -2.50 11.93 9.04
C LEU A 371 -2.11 12.57 7.72
N HIS A 372 -3.06 12.71 6.79
CA HIS A 372 -2.83 13.41 5.52
C HIS A 372 -2.33 14.82 5.79
N ASP A 373 -3.06 15.57 6.61
CA ASP A 373 -2.82 16.99 6.86
C ASP A 373 -1.46 17.19 7.54
N PHE A 374 -1.11 16.33 8.51
CA PHE A 374 0.20 16.36 9.18
C PHE A 374 1.36 16.10 8.23
N ILE A 375 1.25 15.08 7.37
CA ILE A 375 2.31 14.75 6.41
C ILE A 375 2.41 15.84 5.33
N GLN A 376 1.30 16.44 4.92
CA GLN A 376 1.35 17.58 3.99
C GLN A 376 2.04 18.80 4.63
N ASP A 377 1.67 19.19 5.86
CA ASP A 377 2.31 20.29 6.58
C ASP A 377 3.82 20.06 6.77
N LEU A 378 4.18 18.81 7.10
CA LEU A 378 5.58 18.41 7.25
C LEU A 378 6.33 18.54 5.92
N ALA A 379 5.75 18.06 4.82
CA ALA A 379 6.33 18.21 3.49
C ALA A 379 6.48 19.68 3.11
N ASP A 380 5.44 20.49 3.30
CA ASP A 380 5.46 21.93 2.99
C ASP A 380 6.55 22.67 3.77
N THR A 381 6.71 22.34 5.05
CA THR A 381 7.75 22.93 5.90
C THR A 381 9.14 22.53 5.42
N LEU A 382 9.39 21.22 5.23
CA LEU A 382 10.71 20.70 4.88
C LEU A 382 11.12 21.03 3.44
N THR A 383 10.16 21.20 2.54
CA THR A 383 10.40 21.45 1.11
C THR A 383 10.16 22.90 0.69
N SER A 384 9.88 23.78 1.65
CA SER A 384 9.76 25.23 1.44
C SER A 384 11.00 25.84 0.77
N SER A 385 12.17 25.21 0.96
CA SER A 385 13.39 25.48 0.21
C SER A 385 13.79 24.26 -0.59
N CYS A 386 14.37 24.47 -1.77
CA CYS A 386 14.91 23.37 -2.56
C CYS A 386 16.34 22.96 -2.16
N GLN A 387 16.84 23.43 -1.02
CA GLN A 387 18.14 23.06 -0.46
C GLN A 387 18.06 21.84 0.48
N THR A 388 16.85 21.36 0.76
CA THR A 388 16.60 20.27 1.68
C THR A 388 16.17 19.04 0.89
N ASP A 389 16.98 17.99 0.95
CA ASP A 389 16.55 16.64 0.54
C ASP A 389 16.03 15.87 1.75
N ILE A 390 15.17 14.90 1.47
CA ILE A 390 14.40 14.18 2.50
C ILE A 390 14.54 12.68 2.27
N ALA A 391 14.92 11.96 3.32
CA ALA A 391 14.87 10.51 3.39
C ALA A 391 13.88 10.09 4.48
N LEU A 392 12.70 9.59 4.08
CA LEU A 392 11.68 9.15 5.02
C LEU A 392 11.82 7.65 5.31
N TYR A 393 11.69 7.27 6.59
CA TYR A 393 11.72 5.88 7.05
C TYR A 393 10.49 5.56 7.87
N LEU A 394 9.96 4.36 7.64
CA LEU A 394 8.71 3.85 8.24
C LEU A 394 8.94 2.90 9.42
N GLU A 395 10.14 2.33 9.50
CA GLU A 395 10.55 1.33 10.48
C GLU A 395 11.79 1.82 11.24
N LEU A 396 11.83 1.58 12.55
CA LEU A 396 12.89 2.09 13.43
C LEU A 396 14.27 1.52 13.11
N ASP A 397 14.34 0.26 12.70
CA ASP A 397 15.59 -0.44 12.37
C ASP A 397 16.24 0.13 11.10
N ARG A 398 15.45 0.37 10.05
CA ARG A 398 15.91 1.02 8.81
C ARG A 398 16.33 2.46 9.07
N PHE A 399 15.55 3.19 9.85
CA PHE A 399 15.89 4.55 10.25
C PHE A 399 17.21 4.58 11.04
N ALA A 400 17.37 3.69 12.03
CA ALA A 400 18.58 3.55 12.82
C ALA A 400 19.82 3.29 11.95
N ALA A 401 19.70 2.39 10.98
CA ALA A 401 20.79 2.06 10.06
C ALA A 401 21.21 3.25 9.18
N ALA A 402 20.27 4.15 8.86
CA ALA A 402 20.51 5.30 8.00
C ALA A 402 20.94 6.58 8.75
N LEU A 403 20.79 6.62 10.08
CA LEU A 403 21.15 7.79 10.92
C LEU A 403 22.50 8.44 10.59
N PRO A 404 23.60 7.70 10.36
CA PRO A 404 24.90 8.31 10.07
C PRO A 404 24.95 9.13 8.77
N SER A 405 23.96 8.99 7.89
CA SER A 405 23.91 9.68 6.60
C SER A 405 23.22 11.04 6.65
N PHE A 406 22.54 11.39 7.74
CA PHE A 406 21.72 12.59 7.82
C PHE A 406 22.47 13.78 8.43
N ASP A 407 22.19 14.98 7.94
CA ASP A 407 22.68 16.23 8.52
C ASP A 407 21.84 16.64 9.74
N ARG A 408 20.53 16.35 9.68
CA ARG A 408 19.59 16.51 10.81
C ARG A 408 18.44 15.53 10.71
N VAL A 409 17.68 15.42 11.80
CA VAL A 409 16.57 14.48 11.92
C VAL A 409 15.25 15.19 12.24
N VAL A 410 14.16 14.73 11.66
CA VAL A 410 12.81 14.94 12.19
C VAL A 410 12.27 13.60 12.66
N PHE A 411 12.09 13.46 13.96
CA PHE A 411 11.62 12.23 14.57
C PHE A 411 10.19 12.40 15.06
N VAL A 412 9.24 11.73 14.40
CA VAL A 412 7.84 11.68 14.85
C VAL A 412 7.68 10.56 15.86
N GLU A 413 7.31 10.91 17.09
CA GLU A 413 7.15 9.96 18.18
C GLU A 413 6.07 8.90 17.86
N PRO A 414 6.39 7.60 17.97
CA PRO A 414 5.42 6.53 17.90
C PRO A 414 4.31 6.67 18.94
N VAL A 415 3.09 6.33 18.55
CA VAL A 415 1.97 6.16 19.49
C VAL A 415 1.93 4.73 20.02
N VAL A 416 2.40 3.78 19.23
CA VAL A 416 2.48 2.37 19.61
C VAL A 416 3.81 1.76 19.22
N LEU A 417 4.22 0.71 19.94
CA LEU A 417 5.32 -0.19 19.58
C LEU A 417 4.90 -1.65 19.79
N ALA A 418 5.39 -2.54 18.94
CA ALA A 418 5.18 -3.97 18.97
C ALA A 418 6.35 -4.70 19.67
N GLY A 419 6.08 -5.21 20.86
CA GLY A 419 6.98 -6.11 21.55
C GLY A 419 8.24 -5.44 22.12
N LYS A 420 9.11 -6.29 22.68
CA LYS A 420 10.33 -5.84 23.37
C LYS A 420 11.41 -5.36 22.39
N GLN A 421 11.53 -6.03 21.25
CA GLN A 421 12.59 -5.75 20.27
C GLN A 421 12.44 -4.35 19.67
N GLU A 422 11.21 -3.95 19.33
CA GLU A 422 10.97 -2.62 18.79
C GLU A 422 11.22 -1.53 19.85
N LEU A 423 10.83 -1.76 21.10
CA LEU A 423 11.13 -0.86 22.23
C LEU A 423 12.64 -0.68 22.47
N GLU A 424 13.42 -1.75 22.35
CA GLU A 424 14.88 -1.68 22.44
C GLU A 424 15.46 -0.81 21.31
N THR A 425 14.97 -1.01 20.08
CA THR A 425 15.40 -0.24 18.90
C THR A 425 15.01 1.23 19.04
N TYR A 426 13.79 1.53 19.49
CA TYR A 426 13.32 2.87 19.82
C TYR A 426 14.26 3.55 20.81
N THR A 427 14.62 2.85 21.90
CA THR A 427 15.51 3.41 22.95
C THR A 427 16.89 3.76 22.38
N LEU A 428 17.45 2.89 21.53
CA LEU A 428 18.73 3.14 20.87
C LEU A 428 18.66 4.34 19.92
N VAL A 429 17.62 4.42 19.08
CA VAL A 429 17.41 5.54 18.15
C VAL A 429 17.24 6.85 18.93
N LYS A 430 16.39 6.87 19.97
CA LYS A 430 16.18 8.06 20.82
C LYS A 430 17.47 8.54 21.47
N SER A 431 18.35 7.63 21.86
CA SER A 431 19.67 7.97 22.39
C SER A 431 20.56 8.59 21.31
N ALA A 432 20.61 7.96 20.12
CA ALA A 432 21.45 8.40 19.01
C ALA A 432 21.06 9.79 18.48
N ILE A 433 19.76 10.06 18.27
CA ILE A 433 19.30 11.34 17.71
C ILE A 433 19.63 12.54 18.62
N ARG A 434 19.78 12.34 19.93
CA ARG A 434 20.17 13.41 20.87
C ARG A 434 21.57 13.97 20.60
N ALA A 435 22.41 13.21 19.89
CA ALA A 435 23.77 13.61 19.54
C ALA A 435 23.85 14.42 18.23
N MET A 436 22.72 14.72 17.58
CA MET A 436 22.68 15.49 16.32
C MET A 436 21.52 16.51 16.31
N PRO A 437 21.52 17.49 15.38
CA PRO A 437 20.39 18.40 15.23
C PRO A 437 19.11 17.61 14.94
N HIS A 438 18.07 17.81 15.73
CA HIS A 438 16.82 17.09 15.56
C HIS A 438 15.60 17.89 16.02
N ASP A 439 14.49 17.66 15.34
CA ASP A 439 13.14 18.08 15.74
C ASP A 439 12.36 16.86 16.23
N LEU A 440 11.64 17.02 17.35
CA LEU A 440 10.69 16.02 17.84
C LEU A 440 9.27 16.48 17.54
N LEU A 441 8.55 15.66 16.79
CA LEU A 441 7.15 15.88 16.46
C LEU A 441 6.31 14.73 17.02
N TYR A 442 5.00 14.93 17.03
CA TYR A 442 4.03 13.93 17.49
C TYR A 442 2.97 13.76 16.43
N LEU A 443 2.50 12.52 16.27
CA LEU A 443 1.33 12.30 15.42
C LEU A 443 0.13 13.09 15.95
N PRO A 444 -0.72 13.62 15.05
CA PRO A 444 -1.82 14.51 15.40
C PRO A 444 -2.90 13.79 16.21
N ALA A 445 -2.82 13.93 17.53
CA ALA A 445 -3.81 13.44 18.47
C ALA A 445 -4.50 14.61 19.18
N ASN A 446 -5.83 14.61 19.17
CA ASN A 446 -6.61 15.70 19.78
C ASN A 446 -6.69 15.57 21.32
N ASN A 447 -6.41 14.38 21.86
CA ASN A 447 -6.30 14.17 23.30
C ASN A 447 -4.89 14.56 23.76
N THR A 448 -4.77 15.69 24.47
CA THR A 448 -3.56 16.01 25.22
C THR A 448 -3.33 14.88 26.24
N GLY A 449 -2.36 14.00 25.98
CA GLY A 449 -2.04 12.89 26.88
C GLY A 449 -2.08 11.48 26.29
N ILE A 450 -2.11 11.30 24.96
CA ILE A 450 -1.79 9.98 24.40
C ILE A 450 -0.36 9.62 24.79
N GLN A 451 -0.22 8.58 25.60
CA GLN A 451 1.06 7.99 25.96
C GLN A 451 1.37 6.84 25.01
N MET A 452 2.62 6.74 24.59
CA MET A 452 3.10 5.63 23.79
C MET A 452 2.76 4.30 24.49
N THR A 453 2.10 3.40 23.77
CA THR A 453 1.71 2.08 24.27
C THR A 453 2.60 1.01 23.67
N VAL A 454 3.24 0.20 24.51
CA VAL A 454 4.01 -0.96 24.05
C VAL A 454 3.13 -2.19 24.17
N PHE A 455 2.67 -2.72 23.05
CA PHE A 455 1.92 -3.96 23.04
C PHE A 455 2.88 -5.12 23.25
N ALA A 456 2.67 -5.88 24.33
CA ALA A 456 3.39 -7.13 24.51
C ALA A 456 3.10 -8.06 23.32
N ASP A 457 4.14 -8.77 22.88
CA ASP A 457 4.02 -9.80 21.85
C ASP A 457 2.91 -10.78 22.22
N LEU A 458 2.15 -11.18 21.20
CA LEU A 458 1.15 -12.22 21.34
C LEU A 458 1.81 -13.57 21.58
#